data_AF-A0A5Q4EC57-F1
#
_entry.id   AF-A0A5Q4EC57-F1
#
_cell.length_a   1.000
_cell.length_b   1.000
_cell.length_c   1.000
_cell.angle_alpha   90.00
_cell.angle_beta   90.00
_cell.angle_gamma   90.00
#
_symmetry.space_group_name_H-M   'P 1'
#
loop_
_entity.id
_entity.type
_entity.pdbx_description
1 polymer ?
#
loop_
_entity_poly.entity_id
_entity_poly.type
_entity_poly.pdbx_seq_one_letter_code
_entity_poly.pdbx_strand_id
1 'polypeptide(L)'
;MSDFSQSNSKSSNTKRMEDLIDKAFNATDYYDRVDAIKEIDDQEVLRKVAANDPDYYVRQTATEKIEDQDVLMQIALNDSDYYVRVAAVKRISDAKILAHIVLKSQEDYYICKDALAKIKDDDVLEKLIDEISDRDIMKTAVEAIERQSTLKKIAVGHEDFYVRSDALKKIEDQQLLIEIALNDEDYYVRALALEKVLDPEIIVKVAFEDQDYYVRNKAVAKIDDPAILAELVKKDADFEVRKKAISKIHDRGLLEQLLIDVEDHYILRKIKNKLSELE
;
A
#
# COMPACT_ATOMS: atom_id res chain seq x y z
N MET A 1 16.58 -59.67 -25.25
CA MET A 1 16.57 -59.60 -23.76
C MET A 1 16.35 -58.19 -23.21
N SER A 2 16.25 -57.14 -24.05
CA SER A 2 15.96 -55.76 -23.62
C SER A 2 14.46 -55.45 -23.43
N ASP A 3 13.56 -56.19 -24.10
CA ASP A 3 12.12 -55.88 -24.05
C ASP A 3 11.40 -56.41 -22.79
N PHE A 4 11.87 -57.52 -22.20
CA PHE A 4 11.25 -58.12 -21.01
C PHE A 4 11.52 -57.35 -19.70
N SER A 5 12.64 -56.62 -19.62
CA SER A 5 12.95 -55.77 -18.46
C SER A 5 12.21 -54.41 -18.52
N GLN A 6 11.92 -53.92 -19.72
CA GLN A 6 11.12 -52.71 -19.92
C GLN A 6 9.61 -52.94 -19.68
N SER A 7 9.09 -54.14 -19.92
CA SER A 7 7.66 -54.45 -19.68
C SER A 7 7.33 -54.61 -18.18
N ASN A 8 8.19 -55.27 -17.41
CA ASN A 8 7.97 -55.47 -15.96
C ASN A 8 8.12 -54.18 -15.15
N SER A 9 9.04 -53.29 -15.53
CA SER A 9 9.23 -51.98 -14.87
C SER A 9 8.06 -51.02 -15.13
N LYS A 10 7.51 -51.01 -16.36
CA LYS A 10 6.30 -50.23 -16.67
C LYS A 10 5.09 -50.71 -15.87
N SER A 11 4.86 -52.01 -15.77
CA SER A 11 3.74 -52.58 -15.01
C SER A 11 3.83 -52.29 -13.50
N SER A 12 5.04 -52.34 -12.92
CA SER A 12 5.26 -52.00 -11.51
C SER A 12 5.02 -50.52 -11.20
N ASN A 13 5.38 -49.62 -12.13
CA ASN A 13 5.16 -48.18 -11.96
C ASN A 13 3.69 -47.81 -12.10
N THR A 14 2.95 -48.44 -13.03
CA THR A 14 1.50 -48.23 -13.16
C THR A 14 0.77 -48.65 -11.89
N LYS A 15 1.08 -49.82 -11.34
CA LYS A 15 0.46 -50.29 -10.09
C LYS A 15 0.76 -49.37 -8.91
N ARG A 16 1.99 -48.89 -8.79
CA ARG A 16 2.35 -47.91 -7.74
C ARG A 16 1.52 -46.63 -7.86
N MET A 17 1.33 -46.12 -9.09
CA MET A 17 0.52 -44.91 -9.30
C MET A 17 -0.95 -45.15 -8.97
N GLU A 18 -1.51 -46.32 -9.33
CA GLU A 18 -2.88 -46.71 -8.94
C GLU A 18 -3.03 -46.76 -7.41
N ASP A 19 -2.07 -47.36 -6.70
CA ASP A 19 -2.08 -47.43 -5.23
C ASP A 19 -1.97 -46.03 -4.59
N LEU A 20 -1.19 -45.12 -5.18
CA LEU A 20 -1.09 -43.72 -4.73
C LEU A 20 -2.40 -42.98 -4.94
N ILE A 21 -3.03 -43.13 -6.11
CA ILE A 21 -4.31 -42.49 -6.42
C ILE A 21 -5.41 -43.02 -5.48
N ASP A 22 -5.48 -44.33 -5.24
CA ASP A 22 -6.42 -44.90 -4.28
C ASP A 22 -6.22 -44.32 -2.88
N LYS A 23 -4.97 -44.25 -2.40
CA LYS A 23 -4.65 -43.62 -1.11
C LYS A 23 -5.08 -42.16 -1.06
N ALA A 24 -4.78 -41.38 -2.11
CA ALA A 24 -5.10 -39.96 -2.16
C ALA A 24 -6.61 -39.68 -2.05
N PHE A 25 -7.48 -40.61 -2.49
CA PHE A 25 -8.93 -40.45 -2.39
C PHE A 25 -9.57 -41.13 -1.19
N ASN A 26 -9.03 -42.28 -0.77
CA ASN A 26 -9.75 -43.21 0.10
C ASN A 26 -9.09 -43.46 1.46
N ALA A 27 -7.86 -42.99 1.69
CA ALA A 27 -7.21 -43.21 2.98
C ALA A 27 -7.93 -42.43 4.10
N THR A 28 -8.23 -43.12 5.20
CA THR A 28 -8.94 -42.54 6.35
C THR A 28 -8.14 -41.44 7.03
N ASP A 29 -6.83 -41.65 7.20
CA ASP A 29 -5.93 -40.66 7.78
C ASP A 29 -5.55 -39.61 6.72
N TYR A 30 -5.70 -38.33 7.05
CA TYR A 30 -5.35 -37.24 6.14
C TYR A 30 -3.84 -37.19 5.88
N TYR A 31 -2.99 -37.66 6.80
CA TYR A 31 -1.55 -37.76 6.58
C TYR A 31 -1.21 -38.70 5.44
N ASP A 32 -1.88 -39.86 5.36
CA ASP A 32 -1.68 -40.82 4.27
C ASP A 32 -2.11 -40.24 2.91
N ARG A 33 -3.19 -39.44 2.89
CA ARG A 33 -3.63 -38.73 1.67
C ARG A 33 -2.61 -37.68 1.25
N VAL A 34 -2.12 -36.87 2.18
CA VAL A 34 -1.07 -35.87 1.93
C VAL A 34 0.20 -36.51 1.39
N ASP A 35 0.68 -37.59 2.00
CA ASP A 35 1.90 -38.27 1.57
C ASP A 35 1.75 -38.89 0.18
N ALA A 36 0.57 -39.42 -0.16
CA ALA A 36 0.27 -39.85 -1.52
C ALA A 36 0.30 -38.67 -2.52
N ILE A 37 -0.36 -37.55 -2.20
CA ILE A 37 -0.43 -36.36 -3.08
C ILE A 37 0.95 -35.77 -3.37
N LYS A 38 1.87 -35.80 -2.39
CA LYS A 38 3.26 -35.35 -2.59
C LYS A 38 3.94 -36.09 -3.75
N GLU A 39 3.60 -37.36 -3.97
CA GLU A 39 4.15 -38.20 -5.05
C GLU A 39 3.32 -38.18 -6.36
N ILE A 40 2.15 -37.53 -6.38
CA ILE A 40 1.26 -37.48 -7.56
C ILE A 40 1.44 -36.16 -8.30
N ASP A 41 1.69 -36.23 -9.60
CA ASP A 41 1.76 -35.07 -10.51
C ASP A 41 0.61 -35.03 -11.53
N ASP A 42 -0.30 -36.02 -11.48
CA ASP A 42 -1.48 -36.07 -12.35
C ASP A 42 -2.43 -34.91 -12.03
N GLN A 43 -2.54 -33.97 -12.97
CA GLN A 43 -3.31 -32.74 -12.77
C GLN A 43 -4.81 -32.99 -12.60
N GLU A 44 -5.39 -34.03 -13.19
CA GLU A 44 -6.81 -34.36 -12.99
C GLU A 44 -7.06 -34.88 -11.57
N VAL A 45 -6.15 -35.71 -11.06
CA VAL A 45 -6.22 -36.20 -9.67
C VAL A 45 -6.07 -35.05 -8.69
N LEU A 46 -5.05 -34.20 -8.89
CA LEU A 46 -4.80 -33.04 -8.03
C LEU A 46 -6.01 -32.08 -7.99
N ARG A 47 -6.62 -31.80 -9.14
CA ARG A 47 -7.85 -30.98 -9.22
C ARG A 47 -9.01 -31.58 -8.43
N LYS A 48 -9.24 -32.89 -8.57
CA LYS A 48 -10.33 -33.57 -7.86
C LYS A 48 -10.12 -33.55 -6.35
N VAL A 49 -8.89 -33.80 -5.89
CA VAL A 49 -8.55 -33.74 -4.47
C VAL A 49 -8.72 -32.31 -3.94
N ALA A 50 -8.14 -31.33 -4.61
CA ALA A 50 -8.22 -29.92 -4.23
C ALA A 50 -9.66 -29.38 -4.18
N ALA A 51 -10.59 -29.95 -4.96
CA ALA A 51 -11.98 -29.51 -4.97
C ALA A 51 -12.88 -30.22 -3.95
N ASN A 52 -12.51 -31.42 -3.47
CA ASN A 52 -13.47 -32.30 -2.76
C ASN A 52 -12.97 -32.88 -1.45
N ASP A 53 -11.67 -32.84 -1.13
CA ASP A 53 -11.19 -33.45 0.11
C ASP A 53 -11.78 -32.74 1.34
N PRO A 54 -12.33 -33.48 2.33
CA PRO A 54 -12.92 -32.86 3.52
C PRO A 54 -11.89 -32.10 4.37
N ASP A 55 -10.61 -32.48 4.30
CA ASP A 55 -9.54 -31.86 5.08
C ASP A 55 -8.85 -30.74 4.28
N TYR A 56 -8.82 -29.54 4.87
CA TYR A 56 -8.25 -28.36 4.21
C TYR A 56 -6.76 -28.50 3.91
N TYR A 57 -6.01 -29.24 4.75
CA TYR A 57 -4.56 -29.41 4.56
C TYR A 57 -4.27 -30.34 3.37
N VAL A 58 -5.14 -31.32 3.14
CA VAL A 58 -5.09 -32.17 1.95
C VAL A 58 -5.40 -31.35 0.69
N ARG A 59 -6.47 -30.53 0.73
CA ARG A 59 -6.81 -29.62 -0.39
C ARG A 59 -5.70 -28.62 -0.67
N GLN A 60 -5.10 -28.05 0.37
CA GLN A 60 -3.96 -27.14 0.27
C GLN A 60 -2.77 -27.83 -0.43
N THR A 61 -2.40 -29.03 0.04
CA THR A 61 -1.27 -29.80 -0.53
C THR A 61 -1.49 -30.08 -2.02
N ALA A 62 -2.72 -30.46 -2.41
CA ALA A 62 -3.05 -30.67 -3.82
C ALA A 62 -2.99 -29.35 -4.61
N THR A 63 -3.54 -28.26 -4.05
CA THR A 63 -3.56 -26.92 -4.66
C THR A 63 -2.15 -26.40 -4.95
N GLU A 64 -1.20 -26.63 -4.04
CA GLU A 64 0.21 -26.23 -4.22
C GLU A 64 0.87 -26.87 -5.45
N LYS A 65 0.33 -27.99 -5.94
CA LYS A 65 0.82 -28.72 -7.13
C LYS A 65 0.02 -28.46 -8.41
N ILE A 66 -1.06 -27.69 -8.36
CA ILE A 66 -1.85 -27.34 -9.56
C ILE A 66 -1.09 -26.31 -10.41
N GLU A 67 -1.15 -26.49 -11.74
CA GLU A 67 -0.54 -25.59 -12.72
C GLU A 67 -1.55 -24.69 -13.44
N ASP A 68 -2.78 -25.18 -13.60
CA ASP A 68 -3.86 -24.48 -14.29
C ASP A 68 -4.30 -23.22 -13.53
N GLN A 69 -4.03 -22.06 -14.14
CA GLN A 69 -4.27 -20.74 -13.52
C GLN A 69 -5.77 -20.44 -13.33
N ASP A 70 -6.64 -20.95 -14.21
CA ASP A 70 -8.09 -20.75 -14.08
C ASP A 70 -8.63 -21.59 -12.91
N VAL A 71 -8.14 -22.81 -12.74
CA VAL A 71 -8.51 -23.65 -11.60
C VAL A 71 -7.99 -23.06 -10.29
N LEU A 72 -6.75 -22.57 -10.26
CA LEU A 72 -6.22 -21.85 -9.11
C LEU A 72 -7.06 -20.60 -8.77
N MET A 73 -7.51 -19.85 -9.78
CA MET A 73 -8.43 -18.73 -9.58
C MET A 73 -9.74 -19.19 -8.92
N GLN A 74 -10.36 -20.27 -9.42
CA GLN A 74 -11.59 -20.79 -8.81
C GLN A 74 -11.38 -21.23 -7.36
N ILE A 75 -10.25 -21.85 -7.03
CA ILE A 75 -9.92 -22.24 -5.65
C ILE A 75 -9.73 -21.00 -4.77
N ALA A 76 -8.97 -20.01 -5.25
CA ALA A 76 -8.74 -18.75 -4.52
C ALA A 76 -10.03 -17.98 -4.21
N LEU A 77 -11.02 -18.05 -5.10
CA LEU A 77 -12.31 -17.37 -4.94
C LEU A 77 -13.30 -18.14 -4.05
N ASN A 78 -13.27 -19.48 -4.08
CA ASN A 78 -14.39 -20.27 -3.59
C ASN A 78 -14.07 -21.26 -2.47
N ASP A 79 -12.80 -21.62 -2.21
CA ASP A 79 -12.51 -22.56 -1.12
C ASP A 79 -12.90 -21.96 0.23
N SER A 80 -13.52 -22.75 1.11
CA SER A 80 -13.96 -22.26 2.42
C SER A 80 -12.79 -21.96 3.37
N ASP A 81 -11.62 -22.56 3.13
CA ASP A 81 -10.47 -22.43 4.01
C ASP A 81 -9.46 -21.41 3.49
N TYR A 82 -9.07 -20.50 4.38
CA TYR A 82 -8.13 -19.42 4.09
C TYR A 82 -6.77 -19.92 3.57
N TYR A 83 -6.22 -20.99 4.13
CA TYR A 83 -4.90 -21.49 3.74
C TYR A 83 -4.91 -22.10 2.34
N VAL A 84 -6.02 -22.75 1.95
CA VAL A 84 -6.21 -23.26 0.60
C VAL A 84 -6.30 -22.11 -0.41
N ARG A 85 -7.09 -21.07 -0.10
CA ARG A 85 -7.20 -19.88 -0.95
C ARG A 85 -5.86 -19.18 -1.13
N VAL A 86 -5.09 -19.01 -0.05
CA VAL A 86 -3.75 -18.41 -0.11
C VAL A 86 -2.76 -19.28 -0.90
N ALA A 87 -2.81 -20.60 -0.74
CA ALA A 87 -1.99 -21.51 -1.54
C ALA A 87 -2.27 -21.34 -3.04
N ALA A 88 -3.53 -21.19 -3.42
CA ALA A 88 -3.91 -20.91 -4.79
C ALA A 88 -3.36 -19.56 -5.28
N VAL A 89 -3.58 -18.48 -4.52
CA VAL A 89 -3.03 -17.14 -4.83
C VAL A 89 -1.52 -17.18 -5.03
N LYS A 90 -0.79 -17.90 -4.17
CA LYS A 90 0.68 -18.04 -4.27
C LYS A 90 1.14 -18.71 -5.56
N ARG A 91 0.32 -19.61 -6.12
CA ARG A 91 0.60 -20.34 -7.37
C ARG A 91 0.19 -19.58 -8.64
N ILE A 92 -0.61 -18.53 -8.52
CA ILE A 92 -0.99 -17.70 -9.67
C ILE A 92 0.14 -16.74 -10.04
N SER A 93 0.44 -16.63 -11.34
CA SER A 93 1.44 -15.72 -11.89
C SER A 93 0.85 -14.67 -12.83
N ASP A 94 -0.35 -14.90 -13.37
CA ASP A 94 -1.02 -13.93 -14.23
C ASP A 94 -1.56 -12.75 -13.41
N ALA A 95 -1.08 -11.54 -13.74
CA ALA A 95 -1.46 -10.31 -13.04
C ALA A 95 -2.95 -9.99 -13.15
N LYS A 96 -3.61 -10.31 -14.28
CA LYS A 96 -5.04 -10.04 -14.49
C LYS A 96 -5.90 -11.02 -13.69
N ILE A 97 -5.46 -12.26 -13.55
CA ILE A 97 -6.14 -13.23 -12.67
C ILE A 97 -6.05 -12.77 -11.21
N LEU A 98 -4.87 -12.32 -10.76
CA LEU A 98 -4.70 -11.77 -9.42
C LEU A 98 -5.57 -10.53 -9.20
N ALA A 99 -5.63 -9.61 -10.17
CA ALA A 99 -6.51 -8.45 -10.12
C ALA A 99 -8.00 -8.85 -10.04
N HIS A 100 -8.41 -9.88 -10.80
CA HIS A 100 -9.77 -10.42 -10.72
C HIS A 100 -10.09 -10.94 -9.31
N ILE A 101 -9.15 -11.65 -8.67
CA ILE A 101 -9.32 -12.12 -7.29
C ILE A 101 -9.50 -10.95 -6.32
N VAL A 102 -8.69 -9.89 -6.43
CA VAL A 102 -8.84 -8.69 -5.60
C VAL A 102 -10.24 -8.10 -5.72
N LEU A 103 -10.76 -7.97 -6.94
CA LEU A 103 -12.09 -7.39 -7.18
C LEU A 103 -13.24 -8.25 -6.65
N LYS A 104 -13.05 -9.57 -6.62
CA LYS A 104 -14.08 -10.54 -6.21
C LYS A 104 -13.99 -10.98 -4.75
N SER A 105 -12.99 -10.50 -4.01
CA SER A 105 -12.78 -10.86 -2.61
C SER A 105 -12.51 -9.64 -1.72
N GLN A 106 -13.10 -8.48 -2.04
CA GLN A 106 -12.86 -7.22 -1.31
C GLN A 106 -13.33 -7.27 0.16
N GLU A 107 -14.20 -8.22 0.52
CA GLU A 107 -14.58 -8.54 1.89
C GLU A 107 -13.49 -9.26 2.70
N ASP A 108 -12.48 -9.82 2.02
CA ASP A 108 -11.32 -10.48 2.63
C ASP A 108 -10.04 -9.70 2.32
N TYR A 109 -9.71 -8.80 3.23
CA TYR A 109 -8.52 -7.95 3.14
C TYR A 109 -7.23 -8.76 2.97
N TYR A 110 -7.08 -9.91 3.63
CA TYR A 110 -5.83 -10.67 3.59
C TYR A 110 -5.61 -11.36 2.25
N ILE A 111 -6.68 -11.89 1.64
CA ILE A 111 -6.60 -12.46 0.29
C ILE A 111 -6.29 -11.39 -0.74
N CYS A 112 -6.93 -10.22 -0.64
CA CYS A 112 -6.62 -9.09 -1.51
C CYS A 112 -5.17 -8.64 -1.36
N LYS A 113 -4.68 -8.52 -0.12
CA LYS A 113 -3.30 -8.15 0.17
C LYS A 113 -2.29 -9.14 -0.42
N ASP A 114 -2.52 -10.45 -0.26
CA ASP A 114 -1.64 -11.49 -0.79
C ASP A 114 -1.65 -11.51 -2.33
N ALA A 115 -2.80 -11.26 -2.95
CA ALA A 115 -2.91 -11.14 -4.41
C ALA A 115 -2.18 -9.89 -4.93
N LEU A 116 -2.42 -8.72 -4.33
CA LEU A 116 -1.76 -7.45 -4.68
C LEU A 116 -0.24 -7.55 -4.57
N ALA A 117 0.27 -8.19 -3.52
CA ALA A 117 1.72 -8.38 -3.31
C ALA A 117 2.40 -9.14 -4.47
N LYS A 118 1.65 -9.95 -5.22
CA LYS A 118 2.13 -10.70 -6.38
C LYS A 118 1.98 -9.99 -7.71
N ILE A 119 1.15 -8.96 -7.81
CA ILE A 119 1.03 -8.17 -9.04
C ILE A 119 2.30 -7.34 -9.19
N LYS A 120 2.99 -7.50 -10.32
CA LYS A 120 4.20 -6.73 -10.70
C LYS A 120 3.99 -5.88 -11.95
N ASP A 121 2.78 -5.90 -12.48
CA ASP A 121 2.39 -5.11 -13.63
C ASP A 121 1.68 -3.84 -13.13
N ASP A 122 2.40 -2.73 -13.16
CA ASP A 122 1.89 -1.44 -12.70
C ASP A 122 0.72 -0.95 -13.57
N ASP A 123 0.61 -1.36 -14.85
CA ASP A 123 -0.53 -1.00 -15.70
C ASP A 123 -1.81 -1.75 -15.30
N VAL A 124 -1.66 -2.94 -14.71
CA VAL A 124 -2.76 -3.68 -14.09
C VAL A 124 -3.15 -3.05 -12.75
N LEU A 125 -2.19 -2.70 -11.90
CA LEU A 125 -2.45 -2.02 -10.63
C LEU A 125 -3.15 -0.67 -10.82
N GLU A 126 -2.69 0.12 -11.80
CA GLU A 126 -3.28 1.42 -12.12
C GLU A 126 -4.77 1.31 -12.45
N LYS A 127 -5.15 0.38 -13.33
CA LYS A 127 -6.57 0.14 -13.68
C LYS A 127 -7.37 -0.41 -12.50
N LEU A 128 -6.73 -1.26 -11.69
CA LEU A 128 -7.38 -1.90 -10.56
C LEU A 128 -7.77 -0.89 -9.47
N ILE A 129 -6.97 0.16 -9.27
CA ILE A 129 -7.26 1.23 -8.30
C ILE A 129 -8.62 1.89 -8.56
N ASP A 130 -8.97 2.11 -9.83
CA ASP A 130 -10.25 2.72 -10.22
C ASP A 130 -11.48 1.83 -9.91
N GLU A 131 -11.27 0.53 -9.67
CA GLU A 131 -12.34 -0.46 -9.45
C GLU A 131 -12.42 -0.95 -8.00
N ILE A 132 -11.44 -0.63 -7.16
CA ILE A 132 -11.45 -1.00 -5.74
C ILE A 132 -12.36 -0.03 -4.96
N SER A 133 -13.19 -0.58 -4.09
CA SER A 133 -14.08 0.20 -3.21
C SER A 133 -13.57 0.33 -1.79
N ASP A 134 -12.79 -0.65 -1.30
CA ASP A 134 -12.22 -0.62 0.04
C ASP A 134 -10.92 0.20 0.08
N ARG A 135 -10.86 1.17 1.01
CA ARG A 135 -9.75 2.11 1.11
C ARG A 135 -8.42 1.44 1.46
N ASP A 136 -8.41 0.42 2.32
CA ASP A 136 -7.17 -0.21 2.76
C ASP A 136 -6.62 -1.15 1.67
N ILE A 137 -7.51 -1.79 0.91
CA ILE A 137 -7.13 -2.52 -0.31
C ILE A 137 -6.58 -1.55 -1.36
N MET A 138 -7.24 -0.41 -1.56
CA MET A 138 -6.81 0.62 -2.53
C MET A 138 -5.43 1.17 -2.18
N LYS A 139 -5.20 1.51 -0.91
CA LYS A 139 -3.88 1.90 -0.41
C LYS A 139 -2.83 0.82 -0.71
N THR A 140 -3.16 -0.45 -0.45
CA THR A 140 -2.23 -1.58 -0.70
C THR A 140 -1.89 -1.69 -2.19
N ALA A 141 -2.86 -1.45 -3.08
CA ALA A 141 -2.63 -1.43 -4.52
C ALA A 141 -1.69 -0.30 -4.94
N VAL A 142 -1.89 0.92 -4.42
CA VAL A 142 -0.99 2.06 -4.66
C VAL A 142 0.43 1.78 -4.14
N GLU A 143 0.54 1.21 -2.93
CA GLU A 143 1.83 0.88 -2.32
C GLU A 143 2.61 -0.18 -3.12
N ALA A 144 1.91 -1.06 -3.83
CA ALA A 144 2.50 -2.08 -4.69
C ALA A 144 3.08 -1.53 -6.01
N ILE A 145 2.74 -0.29 -6.40
CA ILE A 145 3.25 0.33 -7.63
C ILE A 145 4.71 0.77 -7.44
N GLU A 146 5.57 0.39 -8.37
CA GLU A 146 7.00 0.76 -8.33
C GLU A 146 7.39 1.80 -9.41
N ARG A 147 6.73 1.78 -10.57
CA ARG A 147 7.05 2.68 -11.67
C ARG A 147 6.67 4.12 -11.32
N GLN A 148 7.70 4.96 -11.26
CA GLN A 148 7.57 6.39 -10.95
C GLN A 148 6.59 7.11 -11.89
N SER A 149 6.57 6.82 -13.20
CA SER A 149 5.62 7.49 -14.11
C SER A 149 4.15 7.22 -13.75
N THR A 150 3.84 6.00 -13.28
CA THR A 150 2.48 5.63 -12.83
C THR A 150 2.14 6.34 -11.52
N LEU A 151 3.04 6.32 -10.54
CA LEU A 151 2.86 7.06 -9.28
C LEU A 151 2.64 8.56 -9.51
N LYS A 152 3.43 9.18 -10.40
CA LYS A 152 3.28 10.60 -10.75
C LYS A 152 1.91 10.90 -11.36
N LYS A 153 1.44 10.05 -12.27
CA LYS A 153 0.10 10.19 -12.87
C LYS A 153 -0.99 10.15 -11.80
N ILE A 154 -0.91 9.18 -10.88
CA ILE A 154 -1.87 9.02 -9.79
C ILE A 154 -1.84 10.24 -8.85
N ALA A 155 -0.65 10.68 -8.44
CA ALA A 155 -0.47 11.79 -7.51
C ALA A 155 -1.02 13.13 -8.02
N VAL A 156 -1.09 13.33 -9.33
CA VAL A 156 -1.62 14.57 -9.94
C VAL A 156 -3.09 14.45 -10.32
N GLY A 157 -3.53 13.27 -10.75
CA GLY A 157 -4.78 13.14 -11.49
C GLY A 157 -5.90 12.33 -10.84
N HIS A 158 -5.62 11.59 -9.76
CA HIS A 158 -6.64 10.75 -9.15
C HIS A 158 -7.68 11.60 -8.38
N GLU A 159 -8.97 11.27 -8.49
CA GLU A 159 -10.05 12.07 -7.86
C GLU A 159 -10.03 12.00 -6.33
N ASP A 160 -9.73 10.83 -5.76
CA ASP A 160 -9.60 10.65 -4.31
C ASP A 160 -8.25 11.18 -3.80
N PHE A 161 -8.30 12.16 -2.89
CA PHE A 161 -7.13 12.76 -2.26
C PHE A 161 -6.33 11.77 -1.40
N TYR A 162 -6.96 10.72 -0.84
CA TYR A 162 -6.23 9.67 -0.12
C TYR A 162 -5.32 8.88 -1.05
N VAL A 163 -5.77 8.60 -2.27
CA VAL A 163 -4.98 7.90 -3.29
C VAL A 163 -3.83 8.78 -3.79
N ARG A 164 -4.09 10.07 -4.05
CA ARG A 164 -3.03 11.04 -4.36
C ARG A 164 -1.98 11.07 -3.24
N SER A 165 -2.43 11.12 -1.99
CA SER A 165 -1.58 11.12 -0.79
C SER A 165 -0.75 9.84 -0.65
N ASP A 166 -1.33 8.67 -0.92
CA ASP A 166 -0.63 7.39 -0.85
C ASP A 166 0.45 7.30 -1.95
N ALA A 167 0.17 7.78 -3.17
CA ALA A 167 1.15 7.84 -4.25
C ALA A 167 2.34 8.77 -3.93
N LEU A 168 2.07 9.93 -3.31
CA LEU A 168 3.10 10.90 -2.90
C LEU A 168 4.16 10.29 -1.97
N LYS A 169 3.85 9.25 -1.20
CA LYS A 169 4.81 8.62 -0.26
C LYS A 169 6.04 8.08 -0.97
N LYS A 170 5.92 7.61 -2.21
CA LYS A 170 7.02 7.03 -3.01
C LYS A 170 7.61 7.99 -4.06
N ILE A 171 7.15 9.25 -4.10
CA ILE A 171 7.66 10.28 -5.03
C ILE A 171 8.77 11.11 -4.38
N GLU A 172 9.84 11.33 -5.14
CA GLU A 172 10.99 12.19 -4.75
C GLU A 172 11.27 13.32 -5.75
N ASP A 173 10.53 13.37 -6.86
CA ASP A 173 10.67 14.40 -7.90
C ASP A 173 10.33 15.79 -7.34
N GLN A 174 11.36 16.62 -7.15
CA GLN A 174 11.20 17.92 -6.53
C GLN A 174 10.33 18.88 -7.34
N GLN A 175 10.39 18.84 -8.67
CA GLN A 175 9.57 19.73 -9.50
C GLN A 175 8.09 19.39 -9.36
N LEU A 176 7.78 18.10 -9.37
CA LEU A 176 6.41 17.62 -9.16
C LEU A 176 5.91 17.90 -7.73
N LEU A 177 6.75 17.68 -6.72
CA LEU A 177 6.38 17.96 -5.33
C LEU A 177 6.06 19.46 -5.14
N ILE A 178 6.83 20.35 -5.77
CA ILE A 178 6.56 21.79 -5.77
C ILE A 178 5.24 22.09 -6.50
N GLU A 179 5.01 21.49 -7.66
CA GLU A 179 3.76 21.65 -8.41
C GLU A 179 2.54 21.26 -7.56
N ILE A 180 2.57 20.09 -6.93
CA ILE A 180 1.49 19.59 -6.09
C ILE A 180 1.33 20.47 -4.83
N ALA A 181 2.43 20.81 -4.15
CA ALA A 181 2.39 21.65 -2.95
C ALA A 181 1.80 23.05 -3.21
N LEU A 182 1.89 23.56 -4.44
CA LEU A 182 1.35 24.86 -4.82
C LEU A 182 -0.08 24.80 -5.36
N ASN A 183 -0.50 23.68 -5.95
CA ASN A 183 -1.69 23.66 -6.82
C ASN A 183 -2.72 22.57 -6.51
N ASP A 184 -2.41 21.53 -5.71
CA ASP A 184 -3.42 20.50 -5.41
C ASP A 184 -4.64 21.13 -4.71
N GLU A 185 -5.84 20.71 -5.09
CA GLU A 185 -7.09 21.22 -4.52
C GLU A 185 -7.20 20.94 -3.02
N ASP A 186 -6.67 19.79 -2.58
CA ASP A 186 -6.80 19.31 -1.22
C ASP A 186 -5.64 19.79 -0.36
N TYR A 187 -5.98 20.43 0.76
CA TYR A 187 -4.98 21.03 1.67
C TYR A 187 -4.05 19.97 2.29
N TYR A 188 -4.54 18.75 2.52
CA TYR A 188 -3.75 17.68 3.09
C TYR A 188 -2.73 17.16 2.07
N VAL A 189 -3.12 17.02 0.81
CA VAL A 189 -2.21 16.66 -0.28
C VAL A 189 -1.12 17.72 -0.48
N ARG A 190 -1.49 19.02 -0.50
CA ARG A 190 -0.50 20.11 -0.56
C ARG A 190 0.48 20.06 0.60
N ALA A 191 -0.01 19.86 1.83
CA ALA A 191 0.84 19.75 3.02
C ALA A 191 1.78 18.55 2.96
N LEU A 192 1.33 17.39 2.51
CA LEU A 192 2.17 16.20 2.35
C LEU A 192 3.27 16.39 1.31
N ALA A 193 2.94 17.01 0.17
CA ALA A 193 3.94 17.35 -0.83
C ALA A 193 4.98 18.33 -0.27
N LEU A 194 4.52 19.38 0.43
CA LEU A 194 5.37 20.39 1.07
C LEU A 194 6.34 19.79 2.10
N GLU A 195 5.95 18.75 2.84
CA GLU A 195 6.86 18.05 3.76
C GLU A 195 8.12 17.56 3.06
N LYS A 196 8.03 17.18 1.78
CA LYS A 196 9.14 16.71 0.95
C LYS A 196 9.81 17.78 0.08
N VAL A 197 9.23 18.97 -0.05
CA VAL A 197 9.84 20.10 -0.79
C VAL A 197 11.10 20.59 -0.07
N LEU A 198 12.20 20.77 -0.80
CA LEU A 198 13.47 21.22 -0.26
C LEU A 198 13.78 22.69 -0.54
N ASP A 199 13.08 23.32 -1.48
CA ASP A 199 13.32 24.71 -1.89
C ASP A 199 12.82 25.71 -0.83
N PRO A 200 13.72 26.47 -0.16
CA PRO A 200 13.33 27.43 0.87
C PRO A 200 12.45 28.56 0.34
N GLU A 201 12.63 29.01 -0.90
CA GLU A 201 11.83 30.09 -1.49
C GLU A 201 10.38 29.64 -1.68
N ILE A 202 10.18 28.40 -2.13
CA ILE A 202 8.85 27.79 -2.24
C ILE A 202 8.21 27.61 -0.86
N ILE A 203 8.97 27.14 0.14
CA ILE A 203 8.45 26.99 1.51
C ILE A 203 8.00 28.34 2.06
N VAL A 204 8.80 29.40 1.89
CA VAL A 204 8.44 30.75 2.34
C VAL A 204 7.20 31.26 1.60
N LYS A 205 7.14 31.07 0.28
CA LYS A 205 5.97 31.42 -0.53
C LYS A 205 4.70 30.76 0.02
N VAL A 206 4.73 29.45 0.23
CA VAL A 206 3.59 28.69 0.78
C VAL A 206 3.22 29.19 2.17
N ALA A 207 4.19 29.52 3.03
CA ALA A 207 3.93 30.06 4.37
C ALA A 207 3.17 31.39 4.37
N PHE A 208 3.29 32.21 3.33
CA PHE A 208 2.57 33.48 3.21
C PHE A 208 1.31 33.42 2.36
N GLU A 209 1.26 32.53 1.36
CA GLU A 209 0.28 32.61 0.28
C GLU A 209 -0.73 31.46 0.24
N ASP A 210 -0.47 30.31 0.88
CA ASP A 210 -1.43 29.19 0.83
C ASP A 210 -2.76 29.57 1.46
N GLN A 211 -3.86 29.22 0.80
CA GLN A 211 -5.22 29.52 1.27
C GLN A 211 -5.54 28.86 2.63
N ASP A 212 -4.97 27.69 2.89
CA ASP A 212 -5.28 26.90 4.08
C ASP A 212 -4.22 27.11 5.18
N TYR A 213 -4.70 27.46 6.38
CA TYR A 213 -3.82 27.74 7.52
C TYR A 213 -3.02 26.52 7.96
N TYR A 214 -3.51 25.29 7.75
CA TYR A 214 -2.78 24.05 8.05
C TYR A 214 -1.53 23.93 7.17
N VAL A 215 -1.65 24.23 5.87
CA VAL A 215 -0.54 24.18 4.92
C VAL A 215 0.48 25.28 5.26
N ARG A 216 0.01 26.50 5.52
CA ARG A 216 0.89 27.59 6.00
C ARG A 216 1.61 27.19 7.29
N ASN A 217 0.92 26.58 8.26
CA ASN A 217 1.52 26.12 9.51
C ASN A 217 2.63 25.08 9.29
N LYS A 218 2.41 24.13 8.36
CA LYS A 218 3.41 23.14 7.93
C LYS A 218 4.62 23.80 7.30
N ALA A 219 4.42 24.83 6.48
CA ALA A 219 5.50 25.62 5.90
C ALA A 219 6.33 26.33 6.99
N VAL A 220 5.66 27.02 7.92
CA VAL A 220 6.33 27.71 9.04
C VAL A 220 7.17 26.75 9.88
N ALA A 221 6.75 25.50 10.05
CA ALA A 221 7.54 24.51 10.77
C ALA A 221 8.95 24.29 10.18
N LYS A 222 9.11 24.52 8.86
CA LYS A 222 10.36 24.36 8.09
C LYS A 222 11.19 25.65 7.94
N ILE A 223 10.73 26.79 8.46
CA ILE A 223 11.42 28.09 8.34
C ILE A 223 12.19 28.42 9.60
N ASP A 224 13.51 28.62 9.51
CA ASP A 224 14.35 29.00 10.66
C ASP A 224 14.81 30.46 10.62
N ASP A 225 14.56 31.20 9.54
CA ASP A 225 14.90 32.62 9.43
C ASP A 225 14.05 33.47 10.38
N PRO A 226 14.65 34.13 11.40
CA PRO A 226 13.89 34.90 12.39
C PRO A 226 13.14 36.09 11.79
N ALA A 227 13.67 36.73 10.74
CA ALA A 227 13.00 37.88 10.12
C ALA A 227 11.73 37.43 9.40
N ILE A 228 11.78 36.30 8.68
CA ILE A 228 10.60 35.71 8.03
C ILE A 228 9.55 35.31 9.08
N LEU A 229 9.98 34.67 10.16
CA LEU A 229 9.09 34.29 11.25
C LEU A 229 8.41 35.52 11.89
N ALA A 230 9.15 36.60 12.14
CA ALA A 230 8.58 37.84 12.67
C ALA A 230 7.57 38.48 11.71
N GLU A 231 7.82 38.45 10.40
CA GLU A 231 6.85 38.92 9.40
C GLU A 231 5.56 38.09 9.43
N LEU A 232 5.66 36.76 9.55
CA LEU A 232 4.50 35.88 9.68
C LEU A 232 3.69 36.19 10.96
N VAL A 233 4.35 36.48 12.09
CA VAL A 233 3.67 36.88 13.33
C VAL A 233 2.88 38.17 13.16
N LYS A 234 3.38 39.11 12.36
CA LYS A 234 2.72 40.41 12.12
C LYS A 234 1.58 40.32 11.11
N LYS A 235 1.72 39.49 10.08
CA LYS A 235 0.87 39.55 8.88
C LYS A 235 -0.12 38.39 8.72
N ASP A 236 0.18 37.19 9.21
CA ASP A 236 -0.73 36.06 9.00
C ASP A 236 -2.05 36.31 9.74
N ALA A 237 -3.17 35.93 9.14
CA ALA A 237 -4.49 36.10 9.75
C ALA A 237 -4.81 35.01 10.77
N ASP A 238 -4.20 33.83 10.65
CA ASP A 238 -4.51 32.68 11.48
C ASP A 238 -3.67 32.64 12.76
N PHE A 239 -4.36 32.43 13.89
CA PHE A 239 -3.74 32.40 15.20
C PHE A 239 -2.72 31.27 15.35
N GLU A 240 -2.99 30.07 14.83
CA GLU A 240 -2.11 28.92 14.99
C GLU A 240 -0.85 29.05 14.13
N VAL A 241 -0.93 29.66 12.95
CA VAL A 241 0.26 30.00 12.14
C VAL A 241 1.16 31.00 12.87
N ARG A 242 0.60 32.11 13.36
CA ARG A 242 1.36 33.13 14.11
C ARG A 242 1.98 32.53 15.37
N LYS A 243 1.21 31.73 16.12
CA LYS A 243 1.69 31.01 17.32
C LYS A 243 2.83 30.05 16.98
N LYS A 244 2.75 29.32 15.86
CA LYS A 244 3.83 28.44 15.41
C LYS A 244 5.08 29.25 15.08
N ALA A 245 4.96 30.39 14.42
CA ALA A 245 6.08 31.27 14.12
C ALA A 245 6.76 31.77 15.41
N ILE A 246 5.99 32.27 16.40
CA ILE A 246 6.51 32.70 17.72
C ILE A 246 7.29 31.56 18.39
N SER A 247 6.78 30.33 18.35
CA SER A 247 7.42 29.19 19.01
C SER A 247 8.84 28.89 18.48
N LYS A 248 9.11 29.28 17.22
CA LYS A 248 10.39 29.10 16.54
C LYS A 248 11.33 30.30 16.64
N ILE A 249 10.88 31.44 17.17
CA ILE A 249 11.76 32.58 17.43
C ILE A 249 12.48 32.36 18.76
N HIS A 250 13.81 32.36 18.71
CA HIS A 250 14.69 32.25 19.88
C HIS A 250 15.45 33.55 20.19
N ASP A 251 15.34 34.55 19.31
CA ASP A 251 15.92 35.87 19.52
C ASP A 251 15.02 36.69 20.47
N ARG A 252 15.56 36.96 21.66
CA ARG A 252 14.85 37.71 22.70
C ARG A 252 14.56 39.16 22.26
N GLY A 253 15.52 39.82 21.62
CA GLY A 253 15.35 41.22 21.18
C GLY A 253 14.26 41.33 20.11
N LEU A 254 14.19 40.35 19.20
CA LEU A 254 13.13 40.29 18.20
C LEU A 254 11.74 40.06 18.83
N LEU A 255 11.64 39.20 19.85
CA LEU A 255 10.38 38.99 20.59
C LEU A 255 9.95 40.26 21.35
N GLU A 256 10.89 41.00 21.95
CA GLU A 256 10.61 42.28 22.60
C GLU A 256 10.12 43.32 21.58
N GLN A 257 10.69 43.37 20.38
CA GLN A 257 10.20 44.22 19.30
C GLN A 257 8.77 43.85 18.85
N LEU A 258 8.46 42.55 18.75
CA LEU A 258 7.12 42.08 18.38
C LEU A 258 6.04 42.45 19.40
N LEU A 259 6.39 42.71 20.67
CA LEU A 259 5.42 43.23 21.66
C LEU A 259 4.97 44.67 21.36
N ILE A 260 5.77 45.41 20.59
CA ILE A 260 5.49 46.78 20.17
C ILE A 260 4.74 46.76 18.82
N ASP A 261 5.14 45.87 17.91
CA ASP A 261 4.66 45.84 16.53
C ASP A 261 3.28 45.17 16.35
N VAL A 262 2.79 44.44 17.36
CA VAL A 262 1.57 43.63 17.26
C VAL A 262 0.52 44.07 18.28
N GLU A 263 -0.71 44.28 17.84
CA GLU A 263 -1.82 44.70 18.73
C GLU A 263 -2.66 43.53 19.27
N ASP A 264 -2.62 42.36 18.61
CA ASP A 264 -3.42 41.19 18.98
C ASP A 264 -3.06 40.67 20.38
N HIS A 265 -4.00 40.81 21.31
CA HIS A 265 -3.80 40.44 22.72
C HIS A 265 -3.45 38.96 22.94
N TYR A 266 -4.01 38.04 22.16
CA TYR A 266 -3.70 36.61 22.29
C TYR A 266 -2.28 36.31 21.82
N ILE A 267 -1.84 36.98 20.77
CA ILE A 267 -0.47 36.86 20.26
C ILE A 267 0.54 37.51 21.20
N LEU A 268 0.25 38.71 21.72
CA LEU A 268 1.06 39.35 22.77
C LEU A 268 1.26 38.43 23.97
N ARG A 269 0.21 37.70 24.39
CA ARG A 269 0.32 36.69 25.46
C ARG A 269 1.26 35.55 25.06
N LYS A 270 1.22 35.06 23.83
CA LYS A 270 2.13 34.00 23.35
C LYS A 270 3.58 34.48 23.28
N ILE A 271 3.83 35.72 22.84
CA ILE A 271 5.17 36.32 22.84
C ILE A 271 5.72 36.43 24.28
N LYS A 272 4.92 36.93 25.23
CA LYS A 272 5.31 37.00 26.66
C LYS A 272 5.66 35.63 27.25
N ASN A 273 4.83 34.62 26.97
CA ASN A 273 5.12 33.25 27.40
C ASN A 273 6.44 32.75 26.81
N LYS A 274 6.67 32.98 25.51
CA LYS A 274 7.93 32.58 24.85
C LYS A 274 9.15 33.28 25.45
N LEU A 275 9.04 34.58 25.77
CA LEU A 275 10.09 35.33 26.46
C LEU A 275 10.44 34.74 27.83
N SER A 276 9.44 34.31 28.60
CA SER A 276 9.68 33.67 29.90
C SER A 276 10.33 32.28 29.81
N GLU A 277 10.23 31.60 28.66
CA GLU A 277 10.92 30.33 28.41
C GLU A 277 12.41 30.52 28.05
N LEU A 278 12.83 31.76 27.72
CA LEU A 278 14.19 32.11 27.33
C LEU A 278 14.99 32.79 28.46
N GLU A 279 14.41 32.91 29.67
CA GLU A 279 15.07 33.38 30.90
C GLU A 279 16.00 32.32 31.50
#